data_AF-A0AAU9QJB0-F1
#
_entry.id   AF-A0AAU9QJB0-F1
#
_cell.length_a   1.000
_cell.length_b   1.000
_cell.length_c   1.000
_cell.angle_alpha   90.00
_cell.angle_beta   90.00
_cell.angle_gamma   90.00
#
_symmetry.space_group_name_H-M   'P 1'
#
loop_
_entity.id
_entity.type
_entity.pdbx_description
1 polymer ?
#
loop_
_entity_poly.entity_id
_entity_poly.type
_entity_poly.pdbx_seq_one_letter_code
_entity_poly.pdbx_strand_id
1 'polypeptide(L)'
;MSFWILVPLLFIHLGLGGLIAFGLVFLACAERQVSISKFNNDVCVALWFAYSISIFASVVLVSYYHLTNGQASYCFWLAMPWAVLVVLITYWNATTVKVEE
;
A
#
# COMPACT_ATOMS: atom_id res chain seq x y z
N MET A 1 -12.11 -3.61 -20.36
CA MET A 1 -11.31 -2.35 -20.42
C MET A 1 -10.25 -2.51 -21.52
N SER A 2 -10.02 -1.49 -22.35
CA SER A 2 -9.04 -1.56 -23.46
C SER A 2 -7.61 -1.65 -22.92
N PHE A 3 -6.75 -2.42 -23.60
CA PHE A 3 -5.33 -2.56 -23.28
C PHE A 3 -4.62 -1.20 -23.17
N TRP A 4 -4.94 -0.28 -24.09
CA TRP A 4 -4.37 1.07 -24.14
C TRP A 4 -4.69 1.94 -22.92
N ILE A 5 -5.74 1.61 -22.17
CA ILE A 5 -6.12 2.30 -20.93
C ILE A 5 -5.54 1.54 -19.72
N LEU A 6 -5.48 0.21 -19.81
CA LEU A 6 -5.00 -0.63 -18.72
C LEU A 6 -3.51 -0.39 -18.42
N VAL A 7 -2.67 -0.36 -19.45
CA VAL A 7 -1.22 -0.15 -19.28
C VAL A 7 -0.90 1.15 -18.54
N PRO A 8 -1.36 2.34 -18.99
CA PRO A 8 -1.06 3.57 -18.27
C PRO A 8 -1.67 3.59 -16.87
N LEU A 9 -2.85 2.99 -16.65
CA LEU A 9 -3.44 2.87 -15.32
C LEU A 9 -2.53 2.08 -14.36
N LEU A 10 -1.96 0.96 -14.81
CA LEU A 10 -1.05 0.14 -14.00
C LEU A 10 0.26 0.88 -13.68
N PHE A 11 0.79 1.66 -14.62
CA PHE A 11 1.96 2.52 -14.36
C PHE A 11 1.65 3.59 -13.31
N ILE A 12 0.49 4.24 -13.38
CA ILE A 12 0.06 5.22 -12.38
C ILE A 12 -0.13 4.53 -11.03
N HIS A 13 -0.77 3.35 -10.99
CA HIS A 13 -0.98 2.58 -9.76
C HIS A 13 0.34 2.20 -9.09
N LEU A 14 1.29 1.69 -9.86
CA LEU A 14 2.62 1.33 -9.36
C LEU A 14 3.42 2.57 -8.91
N GLY A 15 3.40 3.63 -9.71
CA GLY A 15 4.11 4.87 -9.41
C GLY A 15 3.58 5.57 -8.17
N LEU A 16 2.27 5.77 -8.09
CA LEU A 16 1.60 6.37 -6.92
C LEU A 16 1.74 5.49 -5.69
N GLY A 17 1.51 4.18 -5.84
CA GLY A 17 1.61 3.22 -4.75
C GLY A 17 3.03 3.15 -4.18
N GLY A 18 4.04 3.12 -5.06
CA GLY A 18 5.44 3.14 -4.68
C GLY A 18 5.86 4.46 -4.03
N LEU A 19 5.44 5.61 -4.57
CA LEU A 19 5.74 6.91 -3.98
C LEU A 19 5.18 7.04 -2.56
N ILE A 20 3.99 6.50 -2.30
CA ILE A 20 3.41 6.43 -0.96
C ILE A 20 4.22 5.47 -0.07
N ALA A 21 4.60 4.29 -0.56
CA ALA A 21 5.42 3.35 0.20
C ALA A 21 6.74 3.97 0.66
N PHE A 22 7.45 4.69 -0.22
CA PHE A 22 8.66 5.43 0.13
C PHE A 22 8.37 6.63 1.04
N GLY A 23 7.31 7.39 0.76
CA GLY A 23 6.90 8.54 1.57
C GLY A 23 6.61 8.18 3.02
N LEU A 24 6.01 7.02 3.28
CA LEU A 24 5.77 6.52 4.64
C LEU A 24 7.06 6.28 5.42
N VAL A 25 8.11 5.75 4.78
CA VAL A 25 9.42 5.55 5.43
C VAL A 25 10.03 6.90 5.80
N PHE A 26 9.98 7.89 4.90
CA PHE A 26 10.45 9.24 5.20
C PHE A 26 9.67 9.90 6.32
N LEU A 27 8.34 9.77 6.33
CA LEU A 27 7.48 10.32 7.37
C LEU A 27 7.83 9.72 8.74
N ALA A 28 7.94 8.39 8.82
CA ALA A 28 8.31 7.70 10.06
C ALA A 28 9.70 8.14 10.58
N CYS A 29 10.66 8.38 9.68
CA CYS A 29 11.98 8.90 10.06
C CYS A 29 11.97 10.39 10.46
N ALA A 30 11.07 11.19 9.89
CA ALA A 30 10.95 12.62 10.18
C ALA A 30 10.24 12.89 11.52
N GLU A 31 9.34 12.01 11.93
CA GLU A 31 8.54 12.15 13.15
C GLU A 31 9.37 11.82 14.40
N ARG A 32 10.03 12.84 14.97
CA ARG A 32 10.92 12.69 16.15
C ARG A 32 10.19 12.65 17.50
N GLN A 33 8.89 12.92 17.55
CA GLN A 33 8.12 13.09 18.81
C GLN A 33 7.14 11.95 19.10
N VAL A 34 7.24 10.83 18.39
CA VAL A 34 6.33 9.70 18.52
C VAL A 34 7.05 8.51 19.14
N SER A 35 6.47 7.98 20.22
CA SER A 35 6.91 6.75 20.85
C SER A 35 6.01 5.60 20.41
N ILE A 36 6.61 4.54 19.89
CA ILE A 36 5.91 3.29 19.53
C ILE A 36 6.61 2.12 20.22
N SER A 37 5.82 1.15 20.69
CA SER A 37 6.39 -0.08 21.26
C SER A 37 7.09 -0.90 20.18
N LYS A 38 8.13 -1.67 20.55
CA LYS A 38 8.86 -2.52 19.59
C LYS A 38 7.93 -3.47 18.83
N PHE A 39 6.98 -4.10 19.53
CA PHE A 39 6.00 -4.98 18.91
C PHE A 39 5.13 -4.25 17.88
N ASN A 40 4.61 -3.07 18.22
CA ASN A 40 3.77 -2.29 17.29
C ASN A 40 4.58 -1.81 16.08
N ASN A 41 5.85 -1.43 16.27
CA ASN A 41 6.74 -1.08 15.18
C ASN A 41 6.97 -2.27 14.23
N ASP A 42 7.25 -3.47 14.75
CA ASP A 42 7.45 -4.66 13.93
C ASP A 42 6.20 -4.99 13.11
N VAL A 43 5.00 -4.83 13.69
CA VAL A 43 3.71 -4.98 12.98
C VAL A 43 3.52 -3.91 11.90
N CYS A 44 3.85 -2.64 12.18
CA CYS A 44 3.80 -1.56 11.18
C CYS A 44 4.73 -1.84 10.00
N VAL A 45 5.96 -2.30 10.26
CA VAL A 45 6.91 -2.68 9.22
C VAL A 45 6.39 -3.85 8.40
N ALA A 46 5.82 -4.87 9.05
CA ALA A 46 5.22 -6.01 8.35
C ALA A 46 4.04 -5.59 7.46
N LEU A 47 3.16 -4.70 7.95
CA LEU A 47 2.05 -4.15 7.18
C LEU A 47 2.54 -3.29 6.00
N TRP A 48 3.62 -2.53 6.18
CA TRP A 48 4.25 -1.78 5.10
C TRP A 48 4.85 -2.68 4.00
N PHE A 49 5.51 -3.77 4.38
CA PHE A 49 5.95 -4.79 3.42
C PHE A 49 4.76 -5.47 2.73
N ALA A 50 3.71 -5.81 3.48
CA ALA A 50 2.49 -6.38 2.92
C ALA A 50 1.84 -5.45 1.89
N TYR A 51 1.75 -4.15 2.20
CA TYR A 51 1.31 -3.12 1.26
C TYR A 51 2.18 -3.09 0.00
N SER A 52 3.50 -3.03 0.16
CA SER A 52 4.43 -2.99 -0.97
C SER A 52 4.29 -4.21 -1.89
N ILE A 53 4.25 -5.42 -1.31
CA ILE A 53 4.03 -6.66 -2.05
C ILE A 53 2.66 -6.67 -2.73
N SER A 54 1.63 -6.17 -2.04
CA SER A 54 0.27 -6.14 -2.58
C SER A 54 0.14 -5.28 -3.85
N ILE A 55 0.88 -4.17 -3.95
CA ILE A 55 0.92 -3.35 -5.18
C ILE A 55 1.43 -4.19 -6.35
N PHE A 56 2.53 -4.92 -6.18
CA PHE A 56 3.06 -5.79 -7.23
C PHE A 56 2.10 -6.94 -7.56
N ALA A 57 1.51 -7.58 -6.54
CA ALA A 57 0.54 -8.64 -6.73
C ALA A 57 -0.71 -8.16 -7.49
N SER A 58 -1.21 -6.96 -7.17
CA SER A 58 -2.31 -6.29 -7.87
C SER A 58 -2.01 -6.15 -9.37
N VAL A 59 -0.84 -5.60 -9.72
CA VAL A 59 -0.44 -5.42 -11.12
C VAL A 59 -0.38 -6.75 -11.87
N VAL A 60 0.21 -7.78 -11.26
CA VAL A 60 0.32 -9.12 -11.87
C VAL A 60 -1.06 -9.75 -12.07
N LEU A 61 -1.92 -9.71 -11.05
CA LEU A 61 -3.26 -10.30 -11.10
C LEU A 61 -4.15 -9.59 -12.12
N VAL A 62 -4.16 -8.26 -12.12
CA VAL A 62 -4.91 -7.46 -13.11
C VAL A 62 -4.45 -7.79 -14.53
N SER A 63 -3.14 -7.95 -14.74
CA SER A 63 -2.58 -8.36 -16.04
C SER A 63 -3.00 -9.77 -16.44
N TYR A 64 -2.96 -10.72 -15.51
CA TYR A 64 -3.39 -12.11 -15.74
C TYR A 64 -4.89 -12.22 -16.09
N TYR A 65 -5.75 -11.54 -15.33
CA TYR A 65 -7.19 -11.51 -15.60
C TYR A 65 -7.52 -10.84 -16.95
N HIS A 66 -6.68 -9.89 -17.38
CA HIS A 66 -6.78 -9.30 -18.71
C HIS A 66 -6.51 -10.30 -19.84
N LEU A 67 -5.48 -11.13 -19.69
CA LEU A 67 -5.13 -12.14 -20.69
C LEU A 67 -6.15 -13.29 -20.75
N THR A 68 -6.78 -13.61 -19.62
CA THR A 68 -7.74 -14.72 -19.50
C THR A 68 -9.20 -14.32 -19.74
N ASN A 69 -9.45 -13.09 -20.23
CA ASN A 69 -10.79 -12.51 -20.44
C ASN A 69 -11.70 -12.47 -19.19
N GLY A 70 -11.14 -12.65 -17.99
CA GLY A 70 -11.87 -12.56 -16.73
C GLY A 70 -12.05 -11.10 -16.30
N GLN A 71 -13.08 -10.41 -16.82
CA GLN A 71 -13.23 -8.97 -16.54
C GLN A 71 -13.80 -8.62 -15.16
N ALA A 72 -14.35 -9.59 -14.43
CA ALA A 72 -15.19 -9.32 -13.25
C ALA A 72 -14.43 -8.79 -12.02
N SER A 73 -13.08 -8.82 -12.00
CA SER A 73 -12.33 -8.60 -10.75
C SER A 73 -11.27 -7.49 -10.78
N TYR A 74 -11.19 -6.67 -11.84
CA TYR A 74 -10.13 -5.64 -11.94
C TYR A 74 -10.19 -4.62 -10.80
N CYS A 75 -11.39 -4.10 -10.49
CA CYS A 75 -11.56 -3.12 -9.44
C CYS A 75 -11.16 -3.67 -8.07
N PHE A 76 -11.48 -4.94 -7.80
CA PHE A 76 -11.12 -5.58 -6.54
C PHE A 76 -9.60 -5.70 -6.37
N TRP A 77 -8.89 -6.18 -7.40
CA TRP A 77 -7.44 -6.34 -7.34
C TRP A 77 -6.71 -5.01 -7.28
N LEU A 78 -7.21 -3.99 -7.98
CA LEU A 78 -6.69 -2.61 -7.88
C LEU A 78 -6.96 -1.97 -6.52
N ALA A 79 -8.10 -2.29 -5.88
CA ALA A 79 -8.49 -1.74 -4.59
C ALA A 79 -7.73 -2.36 -3.41
N MET A 80 -7.34 -3.64 -3.52
CA MET A 80 -6.76 -4.41 -2.42
C MET A 80 -5.53 -3.75 -1.76
N PRO A 81 -4.54 -3.23 -2.50
CA PRO A 81 -3.41 -2.54 -1.89
C PRO A 81 -3.80 -1.30 -1.08
N TRP A 82 -4.81 -0.56 -1.55
CA TRP A 82 -5.29 0.63 -0.85
C TRP A 82 -6.01 0.27 0.45
N ALA A 83 -6.71 -0.86 0.49
CA ALA A 83 -7.28 -1.37 1.73
C ALA A 83 -6.18 -1.70 2.76
N VAL A 84 -5.09 -2.34 2.32
CA VAL A 84 -3.92 -2.61 3.19
C VAL A 84 -3.29 -1.30 3.68
N LEU A 85 -3.19 -0.29 2.81
CA LEU A 85 -2.70 1.04 3.19
C LEU A 85 -3.56 1.69 4.28
N VAL A 86 -4.89 1.62 4.16
CA VAL A 86 -5.80 2.15 5.18
C VAL A 86 -5.62 1.42 6.51
N VAL A 87 -5.47 0.09 6.49
CA VAL A 87 -5.17 -0.69 7.70
C VAL A 87 -3.84 -0.26 8.32
N LEU A 88 -2.79 -0.06 7.51
CA LEU A 88 -1.50 0.42 8.00
C LEU A 88 -1.60 1.80 8.68
N ILE A 89 -2.25 2.76 8.03
CA ILE A 89 -2.39 4.13 8.56
C ILE A 89 -3.23 4.15 9.84
N THR A 90 -4.34 3.40 9.86
CA THR A 90 -5.21 3.32 11.04
C THR A 90 -4.50 2.63 12.20
N TYR A 91 -3.75 1.56 11.94
CA TYR A 91 -2.94 0.88 12.95
C TYR A 91 -1.81 1.76 13.49
N TRP A 92 -1.09 2.45 12.61
CA TRP A 92 -0.05 3.42 13.00
C TRP A 92 -0.65 4.47 13.95
N ASN A 93 -1.71 5.16 13.54
CA ASN A 93 -2.35 6.20 14.35
C ASN A 93 -2.93 5.70 15.68
N ALA A 94 -3.36 4.43 15.75
CA ALA A 94 -3.90 3.85 16.97
C ALA A 94 -2.80 3.44 17.97
N THR A 95 -1.57 3.22 17.50
CA THR A 95 -0.47 2.67 18.30
C THR A 95 0.62 3.68 18.63
N THR A 96 0.62 4.83 17.97
CA THR A 96 1.52 5.93 18.24
C THR A 96 1.06 6.73 19.46
N VAL A 97 1.97 6.91 20.42
CA VAL A 97 1.75 7.79 21.57
C VAL A 97 2.56 9.05 21.36
N LYS A 98 1.89 10.22 21.43
CA LYS A 98 2.57 11.52 21.44
C LYS A 98 3.34 11.65 22.75
N VAL A 99 4.64 11.89 22.66
CA VAL A 99 5.44 12.20 23.84
C VAL A 99 5.23 13.70 24.13
N GLU A 100 4.50 14.03 25.19
CA GLU A 100 4.46 15.40 25.71
C GLU A 100 5.82 15.69 26.37
N GLU A 101 6.51 16.74 25.90
CA GLU A 101 7.75 17.27 26.51
C GLU A 101 7.49 17.92 27.88
#